data_AF-A0A9D6TTI9-F1
#
_entry.id   AF-A0A9D6TTI9-F1
#
_cell.length_a   1.000
_cell.length_b   1.000
_cell.length_c   1.000
_cell.angle_alpha   90.00
_cell.angle_beta   90.00
_cell.angle_gamma   90.00
#
_symmetry.space_group_name_H-M   'P 1'
#
loop_
_entity.id
_entity.type
_entity.pdbx_description
1 polymer ?
#
loop_
_entity_poly.entity_id
_entity_poly.type
_entity_poly.pdbx_seq_one_letter_code
_entity_poly.pdbx_strand_id
1 'polypeptide(L)' 'MQFEVEVHENELGEWVATAVQYNVTATGRTEQEALARIMDALALHFKTATRQ' A
#
# COMPACT_ATOMS: atom_id res chain seq x y z
N MET A 1 -4.25 -12.59 -8.21
CA MET A 1 -5.18 -11.59 -7.66
C MET A 1 -4.69 -10.24 -8.13
N GLN A 2 -5.52 -9.47 -8.83
CA GLN A 2 -5.16 -8.13 -9.32
C GLN A 2 -5.79 -7.12 -8.37
N PHE A 3 -4.99 -6.17 -7.89
CA PHE A 3 -5.43 -5.13 -6.98
C PHE A 3 -5.06 -3.80 -7.60
N GLU A 4 -5.98 -2.86 -7.57
CA GLU A 4 -5.72 -1.51 -8.05
C GLU A 4 -5.02 -0.71 -6.95
N VAL A 5 -3.80 -0.29 -7.25
CA VAL A 5 -2.97 0.51 -6.36
C VAL A 5 -2.71 1.84 -7.04
N GLU A 6 -3.19 2.91 -6.42
CA GLU A 6 -2.90 4.27 -6.84
C GLU A 6 -1.59 4.70 -6.20
N VAL A 7 -0.63 5.11 -7.04
CA VAL A 7 0.69 5.56 -6.58
C VAL A 7 0.91 6.98 -7.06
N HIS A 8 1.25 7.88 -6.14
CA HIS A 8 1.54 9.27 -6.44
C HIS A 8 2.63 9.82 -5.50
N GLU A 9 3.36 10.83 -5.96
CA GLU A 9 4.28 11.58 -5.11
C GLU A 9 3.51 12.70 -4.41
N ASN A 10 3.74 12.87 -3.11
CA ASN A 10 3.14 13.96 -2.33
C ASN A 10 4.01 15.24 -2.37
N GLU A 11 3.48 16.33 -1.81
CA GLU A 11 4.19 17.63 -1.75
C GLU A 11 5.48 17.61 -0.91
N LEU A 12 5.71 16.55 -0.15
CA LEU A 12 6.90 16.32 0.66
C LEU A 12 8.00 15.55 -0.11
N GLY A 13 7.71 15.13 -1.35
CA GLY A 13 8.60 14.28 -2.15
C GLY A 13 8.61 12.82 -1.70
N GLU A 14 7.58 12.38 -0.98
CA GLU A 14 7.38 10.99 -0.60
C GLU A 14 6.41 10.30 -1.57
N TRP A 15 6.65 9.02 -1.82
CA TRP A 15 5.80 8.19 -2.64
C TRP A 15 4.70 7.58 -1.79
N VAL A 16 3.46 7.83 -2.17
CA VAL A 16 2.25 7.33 -1.50
C VAL A 16 1.61 6.29 -2.40
N ALA A 17 1.50 5.06 -1.90
CA ALA A 17 0.79 3.97 -2.54
C ALA A 17 -0.50 3.67 -1.76
N THR A 18 -1.63 3.60 -2.44
CA THR A 18 -2.95 3.38 -1.84
C THR A 18 -3.68 2.27 -2.58
N ALA A 19 -4.02 1.20 -1.87
CA ALA A 19 -4.79 0.09 -2.40
C ALA A 19 -6.27 0.40 -2.24
N VAL A 20 -6.88 0.92 -3.30
CA VAL A 20 -8.25 1.48 -3.30
C VAL A 20 -9.27 0.44 -2.82
N GLN A 21 -9.10 -0.83 -3.23
CA GLN A 21 -10.01 -1.91 -2.87
C GLN A 21 -10.00 -2.29 -1.38
N TYR A 22 -8.89 -2.05 -0.67
CA TYR A 22 -8.73 -2.45 0.73
C TYR A 22 -8.59 -1.26 1.67
N ASN A 23 -8.60 -0.04 1.13
CA ASN A 23 -8.36 1.20 1.87
C ASN A 23 -7.07 1.14 2.71
N VAL A 24 -6.06 0.44 2.20
CA VAL A 24 -4.72 0.33 2.79
C VAL A 24 -3.84 1.37 2.12
N THR A 25 -3.08 2.13 2.91
CA THR A 25 -2.18 3.16 2.41
C THR A 25 -0.79 2.94 2.98
N ALA A 26 0.23 3.14 2.16
CA ALA A 26 1.63 3.08 2.56
C ALA A 26 2.42 4.21 1.91
N THR A 27 3.39 4.76 2.65
CA THR A 27 4.30 5.78 2.15
C THR A 27 5.73 5.27 2.14
N GLY A 28 6.52 5.68 1.16
CA GLY A 28 7.93 5.32 0.99
C GLY A 28 8.74 6.47 0.42
N ARG A 29 10.06 6.39 0.56
CA ARG A 29 10.96 7.40 -0.04
C ARG A 29 11.14 7.25 -1.55
N THR A 30 10.76 6.09 -2.09
CA THR A 30 10.79 5.77 -3.51
C THR A 30 9.54 4.99 -3.90
N GLU A 31 9.20 4.98 -5.18
CA GLU A 31 8.06 4.23 -5.72
C GLU A 31 8.09 2.74 -5.30
N GLN A 32 9.24 2.09 -5.48
CA GLN A 32 9.42 0.68 -5.09
C GLN A 32 9.21 0.45 -3.60
N GLU A 33 9.68 1.37 -2.75
CA GLU A 33 9.54 1.23 -1.31
C GLU A 33 8.08 1.40 -0.87
N ALA A 34 7.35 2.35 -1.47
CA ALA A 34 5.91 2.51 -1.26
C ALA A 34 5.14 1.26 -1.71
N LEU A 35 5.50 0.70 -2.88
CA LEU A 35 4.93 -0.55 -3.39
C LEU A 35 5.19 -1.74 -2.46
N ALA A 36 6.43 -1.90 -2.00
CA ALA A 36 6.81 -2.98 -1.09
C ALA A 36 6.04 -2.87 0.23
N ARG A 37 5.93 -1.66 0.79
CA ARG A 37 5.19 -1.43 2.04
C ARG A 37 3.70 -1.67 1.90
N ILE A 38 3.09 -1.31 0.76
CA ILE A 38 1.67 -1.61 0.58
C ILE A 38 1.41 -3.12 0.44
N MET A 39 2.30 -3.86 -0.21
CA MET A 39 2.21 -5.32 -0.27
C MET A 39 2.30 -5.94 1.12
N ASP A 40 3.22 -5.47 1.98
CA ASP A 40 3.37 -5.96 3.34
C ASP A 40 2.15 -5.59 4.21
N ALA A 41 1.66 -4.36 4.10
CA ALA A 41 0.46 -3.88 4.79
C ALA A 41 -0.80 -4.65 4.37
N LEU A 42 -0.96 -4.94 3.07
CA LEU A 42 -2.03 -5.79 2.55
C LEU A 42 -1.91 -7.22 3.11
N ALA A 43 -0.72 -7.82 3.08
CA ALA A 43 -0.49 -9.17 3.61
C ALA A 43 -0.84 -9.26 5.11
N LEU A 44 -0.48 -8.24 5.90
CA LEU A 44 -0.85 -8.13 7.31
C LEU A 44 -2.37 -7.98 7.49
N HIS A 45 -3.00 -7.17 6.65
CA HIS A 45 -4.45 -6.96 6.66
C HIS A 45 -5.21 -8.26 6.36
N PHE A 46 -4.81 -9.00 5.33
CA PHE A 46 -5.37 -10.32 5.02
C PHE A 46 -5.17 -11.31 6.15
N LYS A 47 -3.96 -11.41 6.70
CA LYS A 47 -3.65 -12.30 7.83
C LYS A 47 -4.51 -12.01 9.06
N THR A 48 -4.81 -10.74 9.32
CA THR A 48 -5.69 -10.34 10.42
C THR A 48 -7.16 -10.65 10.09
N ALA A 49 -7.59 -10.38 8.86
CA ALA A 49 -8.95 -10.64 8.40
C ALA A 49 -9.30 -12.14 8.36
N THR A 50 -8.32 -13.02 8.15
CA THR A 50 -8.55 -14.49 8.12
C THR A 50 -8.71 -15.11 9.52
N ARG A 51 -8.63 -14.31 10.59
CA ARG A 51 -8.78 -14.78 11.97
C ARG A 51 -10.18 -14.57 12.56
N GLN A 52 -11.17 -14.24 11.73
CA GLN A 52 -12.58 -14.14 12.13
C GLN A 52 -13.33 -15.45 11.86
#